data_AF-A0A9E0WHU6-F1
#
_entry.id   AF-A0A9E0WHU6-F1
#
_cell.length_a   1.000
_cell.length_b   1.000
_cell.length_c   1.000
_cell.angle_alpha   90.00
_cell.angle_beta   90.00
_cell.angle_gamma   90.00
#
_symmetry.space_group_name_H-M   'P 1'
#
loop_
_entity.id
_entity.type
_entity.pdbx_description
1 polymer ?
#
loop_
_entity_poly.entity_id
_entity_poly.type
_entity_poly.pdbx_seq_one_letter_code
_entity_poly.pdbx_strand_id
1 'polypeptide(L)'
;MPRRLIALLIAIYAIAFAFGAMAAIRWPSLMMFASLMLEQEPLAGLAGFDWRQIGILYGAPYFLAALCLYASALCVHDRKKGSLIWYVMGCIAGFPCAFLVDFEPGWWHDPSAGEGAVAGAAGGAVLLAIAVWNLRKRYRKPIKPGIVPDAQTVTIMPAPEPKPAKKRVYRPVPPAIARQRAHFAAEGRRMRERQAARRR
;
A
#
# COMPACT_ATOMS: atom_id res chain seq x y z
N MET A 1 -9.54 -0.11 -18.00
CA MET A 1 -10.26 -1.13 -17.23
C MET A 1 -9.38 -2.09 -16.43
N PRO A 2 -8.24 -2.66 -16.91
CA PRO A 2 -7.52 -3.70 -16.16
C PRO A 2 -6.95 -3.23 -14.81
N ARG A 3 -6.60 -1.94 -14.69
CA ARG A 3 -6.07 -1.37 -13.43
C ARG A 3 -7.06 -1.37 -12.28
N ARG A 4 -8.33 -1.02 -12.54
CA ARG A 4 -9.37 -0.98 -11.50
C ARG A 4 -9.66 -2.40 -11.00
N LEU A 5 -9.69 -3.37 -11.91
CA LEU A 5 -9.84 -4.77 -11.58
C LEU A 5 -8.66 -5.29 -10.75
N ILE A 6 -7.41 -5.00 -11.14
CA ILE A 6 -6.23 -5.39 -10.36
C ILE A 6 -6.22 -4.74 -8.97
N ALA A 7 -6.57 -3.45 -8.88
CA ALA A 7 -6.68 -2.77 -7.58
C ALA A 7 -7.77 -3.41 -6.70
N LEU A 8 -8.90 -3.78 -7.28
CA LEU A 8 -9.99 -4.47 -6.58
C LEU A 8 -9.57 -5.86 -6.10
N LEU A 9 -8.87 -6.64 -6.93
CA LEU A 9 -8.34 -7.95 -6.54
C LEU A 9 -7.34 -7.83 -5.37
N ILE A 10 -6.45 -6.84 -5.39
CA ILE A 10 -5.54 -6.57 -4.27
C ILE A 10 -6.32 -6.13 -3.03
N ALA A 11 -7.38 -5.35 -3.19
CA ALA A 11 -8.24 -4.96 -2.08
C ALA A 11 -8.97 -6.16 -1.45
N ILE A 12 -9.41 -7.15 -2.24
CA ILE A 12 -9.99 -8.39 -1.72
C ILE A 12 -8.98 -9.13 -0.84
N TYR A 13 -7.71 -9.22 -1.26
CA TYR A 13 -6.65 -9.78 -0.42
C TYR A 13 -6.49 -8.98 0.88
N ALA A 14 -6.43 -7.64 0.79
CA ALA A 14 -6.33 -6.80 1.98
C ALA A 14 -7.49 -7.02 2.97
N ILE A 15 -8.71 -7.20 2.45
CA ILE A 15 -9.89 -7.50 3.27
C ILE A 15 -9.75 -8.87 3.95
N ALA A 16 -9.32 -9.91 3.23
CA ALA A 16 -9.11 -11.23 3.82
C ALA A 16 -8.09 -11.19 4.98
N PHE A 17 -6.96 -10.49 4.79
CA PHE A 17 -5.98 -10.28 5.85
C PHE A 17 -6.52 -9.43 7.01
N ALA A 18 -7.38 -8.44 6.75
CA ALA A 18 -8.01 -7.65 7.80
C ALA A 18 -8.97 -8.48 8.65
N PHE A 19 -9.72 -9.41 8.04
CA PHE A 19 -10.53 -10.37 8.77
C PHE A 19 -9.68 -11.33 9.59
N GLY A 20 -8.56 -11.82 9.04
CA GLY A 20 -7.58 -12.62 9.78
C GLY A 20 -7.03 -11.88 11.01
N ALA A 21 -6.70 -10.60 10.87
CA ALA A 21 -6.27 -9.76 11.99
C ALA A 21 -7.36 -9.58 13.05
N MET A 22 -8.61 -9.31 12.63
CA MET A 22 -9.74 -9.20 13.56
C MET A 22 -10.02 -10.51 14.29
N ALA A 23 -9.92 -11.65 13.60
CA ALA A 23 -10.06 -12.96 14.21
C ALA A 23 -8.96 -13.19 15.25
N ALA A 24 -7.69 -13.01 14.89
CA ALA A 24 -6.55 -13.21 15.80
C ALA A 24 -6.61 -12.29 17.04
N ILE A 25 -7.02 -11.03 16.88
CA ILE A 25 -7.08 -10.07 17.99
C ILE A 25 -8.30 -10.32 18.90
N ARG A 26 -9.44 -10.76 18.36
CA ARG A 26 -10.67 -10.98 19.14
C ARG A 26 -10.80 -12.40 19.69
N TRP A 27 -10.10 -13.37 19.13
CA TRP A 27 -10.12 -14.76 19.60
C TRP A 27 -9.77 -14.91 21.09
N PRO A 28 -8.77 -14.19 21.63
CA PRO A 28 -8.51 -14.17 23.07
C PRO A 28 -9.70 -13.78 23.94
N SER A 29 -10.45 -12.76 23.54
CA SER A 29 -11.62 -12.28 24.29
C SER A 29 -12.78 -13.26 24.22
N LEU A 30 -12.95 -13.94 23.07
CA LEU A 30 -13.94 -15.00 22.90
C LEU A 30 -13.59 -16.24 23.74
N MET A 31 -12.31 -16.65 23.75
CA MET A 31 -11.85 -17.77 24.57
C MET A 31 -11.95 -17.48 26.07
N MET A 32 -11.63 -16.24 26.51
CA MET A 32 -11.87 -15.81 27.89
C MET A 32 -13.35 -15.87 28.28
N PHE A 33 -14.25 -15.42 27.39
CA PHE A 33 -15.69 -15.49 27.65
C PHE A 33 -16.18 -16.94 27.65
N ALA A 34 -15.66 -17.77 26.74
CA ALA A 34 -15.99 -19.19 26.64
C ALA A 34 -15.51 -19.95 27.89
N SER A 35 -14.30 -19.69 28.40
CA SER A 35 -13.78 -20.34 29.62
C SER A 35 -14.63 -19.95 30.84
N LEU A 36 -15.07 -18.70 30.94
CA LEU A 36 -15.99 -18.25 31.99
C LEU A 36 -17.38 -18.91 31.92
N MET A 37 -17.84 -19.31 30.73
CA MET A 37 -19.15 -19.92 30.52
C MET A 37 -19.12 -21.46 30.55
N LEU A 38 -18.00 -22.08 30.21
CA LEU A 38 -17.89 -23.54 30.01
C LEU A 38 -17.16 -24.26 31.16
N GLU A 39 -16.29 -23.59 31.93
CA GLU A 39 -15.53 -24.21 33.02
C GLU A 39 -16.09 -23.84 34.41
N GLN A 40 -16.23 -24.83 35.30
CA GLN A 40 -16.65 -24.63 36.69
C GLN A 40 -15.57 -23.95 37.56
N GLU A 41 -14.30 -24.02 37.14
CA GLU A 41 -13.16 -23.35 37.77
C GLU A 41 -12.61 -22.25 36.83
N PRO A 42 -13.20 -21.03 36.86
CA PRO A 42 -12.92 -19.98 35.88
C PRO A 42 -11.47 -19.48 35.87
N LEU A 43 -10.70 -19.79 36.92
CA LEU A 43 -9.34 -19.29 37.15
C LEU A 43 -8.23 -20.25 36.67
N ALA A 44 -8.55 -21.53 36.39
CA ALA A 44 -7.54 -22.53 36.00
C ALA A 44 -7.02 -22.31 34.56
N GLY A 45 -7.90 -21.97 33.61
CA GLY A 45 -7.53 -21.65 32.21
C GLY A 45 -6.93 -20.24 32.00
N LEU A 46 -7.05 -19.36 33.01
CA LEU A 46 -6.56 -17.97 32.98
C LEU A 46 -5.16 -17.79 33.59
N ALA A 47 -4.67 -18.75 34.39
CA ALA A 47 -3.51 -18.52 35.26
C ALA A 47 -2.14 -18.60 34.57
N GLY A 48 -2.05 -19.07 33.33
CA GLY A 48 -0.76 -19.34 32.68
C GLY A 48 -0.51 -18.65 31.33
N PHE A 49 -1.55 -18.19 30.63
CA PHE A 49 -1.42 -17.71 29.25
C PHE A 49 -2.04 -16.34 29.05
N ASP A 50 -1.21 -15.38 28.65
CA ASP A 50 -1.62 -14.01 28.35
C ASP A 50 -2.26 -13.96 26.95
N TRP A 51 -3.49 -14.47 26.84
CA TRP A 51 -4.22 -14.64 25.58
C TRP A 51 -4.28 -13.34 24.76
N ARG A 52 -4.37 -12.18 25.40
CA ARG A 52 -4.36 -10.87 24.72
C ARG A 52 -3.02 -10.60 24.04
N GLN A 53 -1.91 -10.93 24.68
CA GLN A 53 -0.58 -10.76 24.11
C GLN A 53 -0.40 -11.67 22.90
N ILE A 54 -0.90 -12.90 22.98
CA ILE A 54 -0.95 -13.86 21.87
C ILE A 54 -1.75 -13.25 20.69
N GLY A 55 -2.96 -12.74 20.93
CA GLY A 55 -3.77 -12.15 19.86
C GLY A 55 -3.13 -10.93 19.19
N ILE A 56 -2.39 -10.11 19.94
CA ILE A 56 -1.64 -8.97 19.38
C ILE A 56 -0.41 -9.47 18.60
N LEU A 57 0.35 -10.40 19.17
CA LEU A 57 1.57 -10.94 18.57
C LEU A 57 1.27 -11.63 17.24
N TYR A 58 0.24 -12.46 17.21
CA TYR A 58 -0.18 -13.16 16.00
C TYR A 58 -1.03 -12.27 15.09
N GLY A 59 -1.83 -11.32 15.60
CA GLY A 59 -2.69 -10.47 14.77
C GLY A 59 -2.00 -9.27 14.10
N ALA A 60 -0.95 -8.72 14.72
CA ALA A 60 -0.18 -7.58 14.19
C ALA A 60 0.38 -7.81 12.77
N PRO A 61 0.99 -8.96 12.42
CA PRO A 61 1.46 -9.19 11.05
C PRO A 61 0.32 -9.20 10.01
N TYR A 62 -0.84 -9.78 10.33
CA TYR A 62 -2.00 -9.75 9.44
C TYR A 62 -2.52 -8.32 9.23
N PHE A 63 -2.55 -7.51 10.30
CA PHE A 63 -2.95 -6.11 10.21
C PHE A 63 -1.99 -5.30 9.34
N LEU A 64 -0.69 -5.50 9.52
CA LEU A 64 0.34 -4.86 8.70
C LEU A 64 0.23 -5.29 7.23
N ALA A 65 0.00 -6.58 6.96
CA ALA A 65 -0.22 -7.11 5.62
C ALA A 65 -1.44 -6.45 4.96
N ALA A 66 -2.56 -6.36 5.67
CA ALA A 66 -3.78 -5.71 5.20
C ALA A 66 -3.54 -4.23 4.84
N LEU A 67 -2.88 -3.47 5.72
CA LEU A 67 -2.53 -2.07 5.48
C LEU A 67 -1.65 -1.90 4.24
N CYS A 68 -0.61 -2.73 4.10
CA CYS A 68 0.32 -2.66 2.98
C CYS A 68 -0.35 -3.02 1.65
N LEU A 69 -1.18 -4.06 1.63
CA LEU A 69 -1.93 -4.46 0.45
C LEU A 69 -2.99 -3.41 0.06
N TYR A 70 -3.67 -2.81 1.04
CA TYR A 70 -4.61 -1.72 0.79
C TYR A 70 -3.91 -0.47 0.23
N ALA A 71 -2.78 -0.08 0.82
CA ALA A 71 -1.95 1.01 0.31
C ALA A 71 -1.46 0.73 -1.12
N SER A 72 -1.10 -0.53 -1.42
CA SER A 72 -0.76 -0.97 -2.77
C SER A 72 -1.93 -0.80 -3.74
N ALA A 73 -3.13 -1.24 -3.38
CA ALA A 73 -4.34 -1.11 -4.18
C ALA A 73 -4.65 0.36 -4.53
N LEU A 74 -4.57 1.26 -3.53
CA LEU A 74 -4.71 2.70 -3.74
C LEU A 74 -3.65 3.27 -4.68
N CYS A 75 -2.39 2.85 -4.52
CA CYS A 75 -1.32 3.28 -5.42
C CYS A 75 -1.51 2.80 -6.86
N VAL A 76 -2.02 1.57 -7.06
CA VAL A 76 -2.38 1.04 -8.39
C VAL A 76 -3.52 1.83 -9.02
N HIS A 77 -4.53 2.20 -8.22
CA HIS A 77 -5.66 3.01 -8.66
C HIS A 77 -5.24 4.42 -9.07
N ASP A 78 -4.51 5.12 -8.20
CA ASP A 78 -4.10 6.52 -8.37
C ASP A 78 -2.90 6.70 -9.32
N ARG A 79 -2.34 5.60 -9.85
CA ARG A 79 -1.13 5.59 -10.69
C ARG A 79 0.10 6.19 -9.99
N LYS A 80 0.16 6.08 -8.66
CA LYS A 80 1.30 6.54 -7.87
C LYS A 80 2.44 5.53 -7.97
N LYS A 81 3.67 6.05 -7.93
CA LYS A 81 4.86 5.20 -7.87
C LYS A 81 4.92 4.55 -6.48
N GLY A 82 5.29 3.27 -6.42
CA GLY A 82 5.49 2.56 -5.15
C GLY A 82 4.50 1.44 -4.88
N SER A 83 3.48 1.20 -5.72
CA SER A 83 2.51 0.11 -5.51
C SER A 83 3.18 -1.26 -5.33
N LEU A 84 4.23 -1.56 -6.10
CA LEU A 84 4.95 -2.83 -5.98
C LEU A 84 5.67 -2.97 -4.63
N ILE A 85 6.24 -1.89 -4.10
CA ILE A 85 6.96 -1.93 -2.82
C ILE A 85 5.97 -2.23 -1.70
N TRP A 86 4.85 -1.52 -1.68
CA TRP A 86 3.75 -1.79 -0.75
C TRP A 86 3.19 -3.21 -0.90
N TYR A 87 3.09 -3.70 -2.14
CA TYR A 87 2.63 -5.06 -2.42
C TYR A 87 3.57 -6.12 -1.83
N VAL A 88 4.87 -6.03 -2.15
CA VAL A 88 5.89 -6.98 -1.66
C VAL A 88 5.97 -6.94 -0.15
N MET A 89 5.95 -5.75 0.45
CA MET A 89 5.95 -5.59 1.90
C MET A 89 4.72 -6.24 2.55
N GLY A 90 3.55 -6.11 1.92
CA GLY A 90 2.33 -6.79 2.35
C GLY A 90 2.40 -8.31 2.24
N CYS A 91 2.98 -8.84 1.16
CA CYS A 91 3.19 -10.28 1.00
C CYS A 91 4.16 -10.84 2.05
N ILE A 92 5.26 -10.13 2.34
CA ILE A 92 6.23 -10.54 3.37
C ILE A 92 5.57 -10.49 4.76
N ALA A 93 4.85 -9.43 5.09
CA ALA A 93 4.13 -9.31 6.35
C ALA A 93 3.03 -10.37 6.50
N GLY A 94 2.44 -10.82 5.38
CA GLY A 94 1.44 -11.88 5.33
C GLY A 94 2.00 -13.30 5.27
N PHE A 95 3.33 -13.47 5.17
CA PHE A 95 3.98 -14.78 5.14
C PHE A 95 3.63 -15.69 6.34
N PRO A 96 3.42 -15.18 7.58
CA PRO A 96 2.97 -16.01 8.70
C PRO A 96 1.68 -16.82 8.44
N CYS A 97 0.85 -16.42 7.47
CA CYS A 97 -0.32 -17.20 7.06
C CYS A 97 0.03 -18.60 6.54
N ALA A 98 1.23 -18.78 5.97
CA ALA A 98 1.65 -20.08 5.47
C ALA A 98 1.82 -21.11 6.59
N PHE A 99 2.04 -20.67 7.84
CA PHE A 99 2.16 -21.55 9.00
C PHE A 99 0.84 -21.84 9.71
N LEU A 100 -0.29 -21.34 9.19
CA LEU A 100 -1.62 -21.72 9.69
C LEU A 100 -2.03 -23.13 9.23
N VAL A 101 -1.34 -23.66 8.23
CA VAL A 101 -1.62 -24.96 7.62
C VAL A 101 -0.35 -25.77 7.65
N ASP A 102 -0.43 -26.97 8.24
CA ASP A 102 0.65 -27.94 8.16
C ASP A 102 0.61 -28.58 6.77
N PHE A 103 1.72 -28.45 6.04
CA PHE A 103 1.87 -29.07 4.73
C PHE A 103 2.50 -30.46 4.88
N GLU A 104 1.70 -31.51 4.69
CA GLU A 104 2.22 -32.87 4.79
C GLU A 104 3.11 -33.25 3.59
N PRO A 105 4.13 -34.11 3.77
CA PRO A 105 4.92 -34.62 2.64
C PRO A 105 4.01 -35.37 1.66
N GLY A 106 3.80 -34.80 0.46
CA GLY A 106 2.90 -35.38 -0.54
C GLY A 106 1.55 -34.65 -0.72
N TRP A 107 1.31 -33.55 0.01
CA TRP A 107 0.07 -32.77 -0.04
C TRP A 107 -0.39 -32.36 -1.46
N TRP A 108 0.54 -32.23 -2.39
CA TRP A 108 0.25 -31.89 -3.79
C TRP A 108 -0.52 -32.98 -4.55
N HIS A 109 -0.56 -34.23 -4.06
CA HIS A 109 -1.33 -35.31 -4.69
C HIS A 109 -2.79 -35.35 -4.23
N ASP A 110 -3.03 -35.14 -2.93
CA ASP A 110 -4.37 -35.08 -2.32
C ASP A 110 -4.46 -33.89 -1.34
N PRO A 111 -4.65 -32.65 -1.86
CA PRO A 111 -4.60 -31.47 -1.02
C PRO A 111 -5.83 -31.37 -0.12
N SER A 112 -5.60 -31.11 1.16
CA SER A 112 -6.67 -30.69 2.07
C SER A 112 -7.23 -29.32 1.63
N ALA A 113 -8.46 -29.01 2.07
CA ALA A 113 -9.09 -27.72 1.74
C ALA A 113 -8.24 -26.52 2.20
N GLY A 114 -7.53 -26.66 3.33
CA GLY A 114 -6.63 -25.62 3.86
C GLY A 114 -5.38 -25.44 3.00
N GLU A 115 -4.71 -26.53 2.64
CA GLU A 115 -3.50 -26.48 1.80
C GLU A 115 -3.83 -25.93 0.41
N GLY A 116 -4.95 -26.35 -0.18
CA GLY A 116 -5.45 -25.83 -1.45
C GLY A 116 -5.76 -24.34 -1.40
N ALA A 117 -6.35 -23.85 -0.31
CA ALA A 117 -6.65 -22.44 -0.14
C ALA A 117 -5.38 -21.59 -0.01
N VAL A 118 -4.40 -22.04 0.77
CA VAL A 118 -3.12 -21.33 0.94
C VAL A 118 -2.30 -21.36 -0.35
N ALA A 119 -2.22 -22.50 -1.03
CA ALA A 119 -1.53 -22.64 -2.31
C ALA A 119 -2.19 -21.76 -3.40
N GLY A 120 -3.52 -21.74 -3.45
CA GLY A 120 -4.28 -20.88 -4.35
C GLY A 120 -4.06 -19.38 -4.06
N ALA A 121 -4.04 -18.99 -2.78
CA ALA A 121 -3.74 -17.63 -2.37
C ALA A 121 -2.29 -17.23 -2.71
N ALA A 122 -1.32 -18.13 -2.53
CA ALA A 122 0.07 -17.90 -2.91
C ALA A 122 0.22 -17.74 -4.43
N GLY A 123 -0.38 -18.63 -5.22
CA GLY A 123 -0.39 -18.54 -6.68
C GLY A 123 -1.06 -17.26 -7.17
N GLY A 124 -2.21 -16.89 -6.58
CA GLY A 124 -2.90 -15.64 -6.88
C GLY A 124 -2.07 -14.40 -6.53
N ALA A 125 -1.34 -14.43 -5.41
CA ALA A 125 -0.42 -13.35 -5.05
C ALA A 125 0.73 -13.20 -6.06
N VAL A 126 1.31 -14.29 -6.54
CA VAL A 126 2.36 -14.24 -7.57
C VAL A 126 1.82 -13.66 -8.88
N LEU A 127 0.63 -14.09 -9.32
CA LEU A 127 -0.01 -13.56 -10.53
C LEU A 127 -0.33 -12.06 -10.40
N LEU A 128 -0.80 -11.62 -9.23
CA LEU A 128 -1.04 -10.20 -8.95
C LEU A 128 0.26 -9.40 -8.94
N ALA A 129 1.35 -9.93 -8.38
CA ALA A 129 2.68 -9.30 -8.44
C ALA A 129 3.12 -9.06 -9.89
N ILE A 130 3.00 -10.08 -10.74
CA ILE A 130 3.31 -10.00 -12.17
C ILE A 130 2.40 -8.98 -12.87
N ALA A 131 1.11 -8.95 -12.54
CA ALA A 131 0.16 -8.00 -13.11
C ALA A 131 0.52 -6.54 -12.73
N VAL A 132 0.85 -6.30 -11.45
CA VAL A 132 1.30 -4.98 -10.96
C VAL A 132 2.61 -4.57 -11.64
N TRP A 133 3.54 -5.51 -11.81
CA TRP A 133 4.79 -5.28 -12.52
C TRP A 133 4.57 -4.88 -13.99
N ASN A 134 3.72 -5.61 -14.70
CA ASN A 134 3.38 -5.33 -16.10
C ASN A 134 2.65 -3.98 -16.26
N LEU A 135 1.77 -3.63 -15.31
CA LEU A 135 1.12 -2.32 -15.28
C LEU A 135 2.10 -1.16 -15.14
N ARG A 136 3.19 -1.35 -14.38
CA ARG A 136 4.27 -0.37 -14.22
C ARG A 136 5.01 -0.14 -15.54
N LYS A 137 5.35 -1.21 -16.27
CA LYS A 137 6.00 -1.12 -17.59
C LYS A 137 5.12 -0.39 -18.61
N ARG A 138 3.79 -0.58 -18.54
CA ARG A 138 2.82 0.08 -19.42
C ARG A 138 2.53 1.55 -19.07
N TYR A 139 3.21 2.15 -18.10
CA TYR A 139 3.12 3.60 -17.87
C TYR A 139 3.83 4.36 -19.01
N ARG A 140 3.18 4.45 -20.18
CA ARG A 140 3.51 5.46 -21.18
C ARG A 140 3.22 6.82 -20.53
N LYS A 141 4.21 7.73 -20.57
CA LYS A 141 3.99 9.13 -20.19
C LYS A 141 2.71 9.61 -20.88
N PRO A 142 1.81 10.32 -20.18
CA PRO A 142 0.69 10.96 -20.86
C PRO A 142 1.30 11.83 -21.96
N ILE A 143 0.96 11.50 -23.21
CA ILE A 143 1.24 12.37 -24.35
C ILE A 143 0.52 13.66 -24.00
N LYS A 144 1.29 14.74 -23.81
CA LYS A 144 0.68 16.07 -23.72
C LYS A 144 -0.14 16.23 -25.00
N PRO A 145 -1.43 16.60 -24.94
CA PRO A 145 -2.17 16.90 -26.15
C PRO A 145 -1.40 18.00 -26.88
N GLY A 146 -0.71 17.59 -27.93
CA GLY A 146 -0.08 18.49 -28.87
C GLY A 146 -1.22 19.21 -29.56
N ILE A 147 -1.13 20.52 -29.56
CA ILE A 147 -1.84 21.41 -30.47
C ILE A 147 -1.84 20.73 -31.84
N VAL A 148 -3.03 20.52 -32.40
CA VAL A 148 -3.21 20.10 -33.79
C VAL A 148 -2.53 21.16 -34.66
N PRO A 149 -1.46 20.86 -35.42
CA PRO A 149 -1.02 21.74 -36.48
C PRO A 149 -1.81 21.35 -37.72
N ASP A 150 -2.72 22.23 -38.12
CA ASP A 150 -3.18 22.28 -39.50
C ASP A 150 -1.98 22.34 -40.46
N ALA A 151 -2.21 21.80 -41.65
CA ALA A 151 -1.42 21.94 -42.87
C ALA A 151 -0.03 21.28 -42.89
N GLN A 152 0.04 20.17 -43.63
CA GLN A 152 1.27 19.72 -44.30
C GLN A 152 1.80 20.85 -45.18
N THR A 153 2.90 21.46 -44.75
CA THR A 153 3.83 22.17 -45.63
C THR A 153 5.20 21.56 -45.43
N VAL A 154 5.76 21.08 -46.55
CA VAL A 154 7.11 20.56 -46.67
C VAL A 154 8.09 21.72 -46.46
N THR A 155 8.96 21.63 -45.46
CA THR A 155 10.15 22.48 -45.41
C THR A 155 11.36 21.72 -44.85
N ILE A 156 12.42 21.80 -45.65
CA ILE A 156 13.77 21.25 -45.51
C ILE A 156 14.38 21.55 -44.13
N MET A 157 15.09 20.57 -43.56
CA MET A 157 15.90 20.73 -42.33
C MET A 157 17.09 21.68 -42.54
N PRO A 158 17.33 22.59 -41.60
CA PRO A 158 18.69 23.01 -41.27
C PRO A 158 19.06 22.73 -39.79
N ALA A 159 20.37 22.76 -39.56
CA ALA A 159 21.21 22.47 -38.37
C ALA A 159 20.61 22.61 -36.94
N PRO A 160 21.15 21.87 -35.95
CA PRO A 160 20.62 21.82 -34.59
C PRO A 160 20.91 23.13 -33.84
N GLU A 161 19.90 23.99 -33.74
CA GLU A 161 19.92 25.14 -32.85
C GLU A 161 19.90 24.72 -31.36
N PRO A 162 20.55 25.48 -30.48
CA PRO A 162 20.63 25.18 -29.06
C PRO A 162 19.22 25.18 -28.46
N LYS A 163 18.83 24.03 -27.89
CA LYS A 163 17.51 23.81 -27.28
C LYS A 163 17.15 24.97 -26.34
N PRO A 164 16.08 25.74 -26.61
CA PRO A 164 15.70 26.85 -25.74
C PRO A 164 15.33 26.30 -24.36
N ALA A 165 15.87 26.94 -23.32
CA ALA A 165 15.56 26.62 -21.94
C ALA A 165 14.04 26.58 -21.76
N LYS A 166 13.51 25.44 -21.29
CA LYS A 166 12.08 25.20 -21.12
C LYS A 166 11.47 26.34 -20.30
N LYS A 167 10.65 27.19 -20.95
CA LYS A 167 9.85 28.22 -20.27
C LYS A 167 9.03 27.54 -19.17
N ARG A 168 9.29 27.91 -17.91
CA ARG A 168 8.53 27.41 -16.76
C ARG A 168 7.09 27.89 -16.94
N VAL A 169 6.17 26.97 -17.17
CA VAL A 169 4.74 27.27 -17.25
C VAL A 169 4.29 27.79 -15.90
N TYR A 170 3.97 29.09 -15.83
CA TYR A 170 3.39 29.71 -14.65
C TYR A 170 1.99 29.13 -14.45
N ARG A 171 1.82 28.35 -13.38
CA ARG A 171 0.49 27.92 -12.94
C ARG A 171 0.03 28.88 -11.84
N PRO A 172 -1.12 29.55 -11.99
CA PRO A 172 -1.65 30.40 -10.94
C PRO A 172 -1.82 29.56 -9.66
N VAL A 173 -1.19 30.03 -8.58
CA VAL A 173 -1.24 29.39 -7.28
C VAL A 173 -2.61 29.67 -6.66
N PRO A 174 -3.33 28.65 -6.14
CA PRO A 174 -4.59 28.88 -5.44
C PRO A 174 -4.44 29.93 -4.32
N PRO A 175 -5.44 30.80 -4.12
CA PRO A 175 -5.32 31.96 -3.22
C PRO A 175 -5.00 31.56 -1.77
N ALA A 176 -5.45 30.38 -1.31
CA ALA A 176 -5.11 29.85 0.01
C ALA A 176 -3.60 29.57 0.16
N ILE A 177 -2.96 28.99 -0.86
CA ILE A 177 -1.53 28.69 -0.87
C ILE A 177 -0.71 29.98 -1.02
N ALA A 178 -1.21 30.97 -1.75
CA ALA A 178 -0.58 32.29 -1.85
C ALA A 178 -0.54 33.00 -0.49
N ARG A 179 -1.64 32.96 0.27
CA ARG A 179 -1.71 33.52 1.64
C ARG A 179 -0.76 32.82 2.61
N GLN A 180 -0.70 31.48 2.57
CA GLN A 180 0.25 30.73 3.40
C GLN A 180 1.71 31.08 3.09
N ARG A 181 2.07 31.17 1.81
CA ARG A 181 3.44 31.57 1.39
C ARG A 181 3.78 32.98 1.85
N ALA A 182 2.84 33.92 1.79
CA ALA A 182 3.04 35.28 2.27
C ALA A 182 3.26 35.32 3.79
N HIS A 183 2.52 34.52 4.56
CA HIS A 183 2.68 34.41 6.01
C HIS A 183 4.07 33.87 6.38
N PHE A 184 4.48 32.74 5.78
CA PHE A 184 5.81 32.17 6.04
C PHE A 184 6.96 33.09 5.59
N ALA A 185 6.78 33.85 4.51
CA ALA A 185 7.77 34.83 4.08
C ALA A 185 7.88 36.01 5.07
N ALA A 186 6.79 36.44 5.70
CA ALA A 186 6.79 37.45 6.74
C ALA A 186 7.48 36.94 8.03
N GLU A 187 7.19 35.71 8.46
CA GLU A 187 7.85 35.09 9.61
C GLU A 187 9.34 34.87 9.38
N GLY A 188 9.73 34.41 8.18
CA GLY A 188 11.13 34.22 7.81
C GLY A 188 11.94 35.52 7.84
N ARG A 189 11.35 36.65 7.45
CA ARG A 189 11.98 37.98 7.58
C ARG A 189 12.19 38.37 9.03
N ARG A 190 11.16 38.23 9.87
CA ARG A 190 11.26 38.49 11.32
C ARG A 190 12.30 37.60 12.01
N MET A 191 12.43 36.33 11.61
CA MET A 191 13.45 35.44 12.16
C MET A 191 14.86 35.85 11.73
N ARG A 192 15.06 36.25 10.48
CA ARG A 192 16.37 36.75 10.00
C ARG A 192 16.78 38.05 10.69
N GLU A 193 15.83 38.95 10.92
CA GLU A 193 16.07 40.20 11.69
C GLU A 193 16.49 39.88 13.13
N ARG A 194 15.82 38.93 13.80
CA ARG A 194 16.20 38.46 15.14
C ARG A 194 17.59 37.82 15.17
N GLN A 195 17.93 37.04 14.14
CA GLN A 195 19.27 36.44 14.02
C GLN A 195 20.34 37.48 13.74
N ALA A 196 20.04 38.50 12.93
CA ALA A 196 20.95 39.62 12.67
C ALA A 196 21.16 40.48 13.93
N ALA A 197 20.10 40.70 14.72
CA ALA A 197 20.19 41.41 16.00
C ALA A 197 20.96 40.66 17.08
N ARG A 198 21.00 39.31 17.04
CA ARG A 198 21.81 38.48 17.95
C ARG A 198 23.29 38.37 17.56
N ARG A 199 23.64 38.75 16.33
CA ARG A 199 25.02 38.70 15.81
C ARG A 199 25.74 40.05 15.88
N ARG A 200 25.04 41.11 16.32
CA ARG A 200 25.62 42.40 16.72
C ARG A 200 25.70 42.44 18.23
#